data_AF-A0A365UCG9-F1
#
_entry.id   AF-A0A365UCG9-F1
#
_cell.length_a   1.000
_cell.length_b   1.000
_cell.length_c   1.000
_cell.angle_alpha   90.00
_cell.angle_beta   90.00
_cell.angle_gamma   90.00
#
_symmetry.space_group_name_H-M   'P 1'
#
loop_
_entity.id
_entity.type
_entity.pdbx_description
1 polymer ?
#
loop_
_entity_poly.entity_id
_entity_poly.type
_entity_poly.pdbx_seq_one_letter_code
_entity_poly.pdbx_strand_id
1 'polypeptide(L)' 'MARDGAGSGVSALDAALLEAHAAGDRAALIRLYAQAAEAADDGEAAGFYLTHAYVFALEAGAPEAAALHARLKAEGREA' A
#
# COMPACT_ATOMS: atom_id res chain seq x y z
N MET A 1 -14.34 0.94 32.08
CA MET A 1 -15.26 0.27 31.14
C MET A 1 -15.12 1.01 29.81
N ALA A 2 -14.20 0.57 28.97
CA ALA A 2 -14.40 -0.44 27.92
C ALA A 2 -14.65 0.24 26.57
N ARG A 3 -13.54 0.56 25.90
CA ARG A 3 -13.43 0.54 24.44
C ARG A 3 -12.10 -0.10 24.10
N ASP A 4 -12.00 -1.41 24.35
CA ASP A 4 -11.07 -2.29 23.65
C ASP A 4 -11.58 -2.37 22.19
N GLY A 5 -11.11 -1.44 21.36
CA GLY A 5 -11.48 -1.32 19.96
C GLY A 5 -10.36 -1.82 19.05
N ALA A 6 -10.45 -3.06 18.60
CA ALA A 6 -9.92 -3.55 17.31
C ALA A 6 -8.52 -3.06 16.87
N GLY A 7 -7.48 -3.33 17.65
CA GLY A 7 -6.09 -3.24 17.18
C GLY A 7 -5.58 -4.61 16.72
N SER A 8 -5.87 -5.07 15.50
CA SER A 8 -5.33 -6.36 15.01
C SER A 8 -5.09 -6.49 13.49
N GLY A 9 -5.28 -5.44 12.68
CA GLY A 9 -5.00 -5.48 11.24
C GLY A 9 -4.01 -4.41 10.79
N VAL A 10 -4.38 -3.14 11.02
CA VAL A 10 -3.55 -1.96 10.69
C VAL A 10 -2.17 -2.03 11.35
N SER A 11 -2.09 -2.32 12.65
CA SER A 11 -0.80 -2.37 13.34
C SER A 11 0.12 -3.50 12.88
N ALA A 12 -0.44 -4.62 12.39
CA ALA A 12 0.36 -5.71 11.83
C ALA A 12 0.89 -5.37 10.43
N LEU A 13 0.06 -4.71 9.61
CA LEU A 13 0.45 -4.19 8.30
C LEU A 13 1.51 -3.09 8.42
N ASP A 14 1.36 -2.18 9.38
CA ASP A 14 2.32 -1.11 9.66
C ASP A 14 3.68 -1.68 10.09
N ALA A 15 3.67 -2.68 10.98
CA ALA A 15 4.90 -3.37 11.37
C ALA A 15 5.58 -4.04 10.17
N ALA A 16 4.82 -4.73 9.32
CA ALA A 16 5.34 -5.38 8.12
C ALA A 16 5.90 -4.35 7.11
N LEU A 17 5.27 -3.19 6.96
CA LEU A 17 5.77 -2.09 6.13
C LEU A 17 7.11 -1.56 6.67
N LEU A 18 7.21 -1.36 7.98
CA LEU A 18 8.46 -0.92 8.63
C LEU A 18 9.58 -1.95 8.45
N GLU A 19 9.29 -3.24 8.64
CA GLU A 19 10.27 -4.31 8.43
C GLU A 19 10.72 -4.40 6.97
N ALA A 20 9.80 -4.31 6.02
CA ALA A 20 10.11 -4.33 4.60
C ALA A 20 10.97 -3.13 4.17
N HIS A 21 10.71 -1.94 4.73
CA HIS A 21 11.56 -0.76 4.56
C HIS A 21 12.97 -0.98 5.13
N ALA A 22 13.07 -1.49 6.36
CA ALA A 22 14.35 -1.76 6.99
C ALA A 22 15.19 -2.81 6.23
N ALA A 23 14.53 -3.81 5.65
CA ALA A 23 15.17 -4.85 4.83
C ALA A 23 15.45 -4.39 3.38
N GLY A 24 14.86 -3.27 2.93
CA GLY A 24 14.86 -2.87 1.53
C GLY A 24 14.15 -3.90 0.63
N ASP A 25 13.12 -4.58 1.13
CA ASP A 25 12.35 -5.57 0.38
C ASP A 25 11.27 -4.89 -0.49
N ARG A 26 11.66 -4.49 -1.70
CA ARG A 26 10.76 -3.82 -2.64
C ARG A 26 9.56 -4.69 -3.01
N ALA A 27 9.74 -6.00 -3.13
CA ALA A 27 8.64 -6.91 -3.47
C ALA A 27 7.61 -7.00 -2.34
N ALA A 28 8.06 -7.00 -1.08
CA ALA A 28 7.16 -6.87 0.06
C ALA A 28 6.47 -5.51 0.10
N LEU A 29 7.21 -4.41 -0.12
CA LEU A 29 6.64 -3.06 -0.11
C LEU A 29 5.52 -2.90 -1.15
N ILE A 30 5.74 -3.35 -2.40
CA ILE A 30 4.72 -3.32 -3.46
C ILE A 30 3.43 -4.02 -2.99
N ARG A 31 3.55 -5.25 -2.47
CA ARG A 31 2.40 -6.04 -2.03
C ARG A 31 1.71 -5.44 -0.82
N LEU A 32 2.46 -4.96 0.18
CA LEU A 32 1.92 -4.44 1.43
C LEU A 32 1.20 -3.11 1.21
N TYR A 33 1.77 -2.21 0.40
CA TYR A 33 1.09 -0.96 0.02
C TYR A 33 -0.16 -1.21 -0.83
N ALA A 34 -0.13 -2.17 -1.76
CA ALA A 34 -1.33 -2.55 -2.51
C ALA A 34 -2.45 -3.09 -1.59
N GLN A 35 -2.09 -3.92 -0.60
CA GLN A 35 -3.05 -4.41 0.40
C GLN A 35 -3.60 -3.29 1.28
N ALA A 36 -2.76 -2.32 1.67
CA ALA A 36 -3.19 -1.14 2.42
C ALA A 36 -4.20 -0.30 1.62
N ALA A 37 -3.97 -0.17 0.31
CA ALA A 37 -4.90 0.54 -0.58
C ALA A 37 -6.28 -0.15 -0.64
N GLU A 38 -6.32 -1.49 -0.72
CA GLU A 38 -7.59 -2.25 -0.69
C GLU A 38 -8.33 -2.13 0.64
N ALA A 39 -7.59 -2.04 1.74
CA ALA A 39 -8.14 -2.03 3.10
C ALA A 39 -8.54 -0.63 3.59
N ALA A 40 -8.19 0.43 2.84
CA ALA A 40 -8.48 1.79 3.25
C ALA A 40 -9.96 2.14 3.02
N ASP A 41 -10.64 2.60 4.08
CA ASP A 41 -12.04 3.04 4.01
C ASP A 41 -12.22 4.42 3.34
N ASP A 42 -11.12 5.16 3.16
CA ASP A 42 -11.07 6.48 2.56
C ASP A 42 -10.27 6.44 1.25
N GLY A 43 -10.80 7.12 0.23
CA GLY A 43 -10.16 7.17 -1.08
C GLY A 43 -8.80 7.87 -1.02
N GLU A 44 -8.62 8.90 -0.19
CA GLU A 44 -7.34 9.61 -0.08
C GLU A 44 -6.21 8.70 0.42
N ALA A 45 -6.46 7.95 1.48
CA ALA A 45 -5.59 6.92 2.01
C ALA A 45 -5.36 5.79 0.99
N ALA A 46 -6.42 5.33 0.31
CA ALA A 46 -6.28 4.31 -0.73
C ALA A 46 -5.34 4.79 -1.86
N GLY A 47 -5.54 6.03 -2.32
CA GLY A 47 -4.71 6.66 -3.33
C GLY A 47 -3.26 6.82 -2.87
N PHE A 48 -3.02 7.28 -1.64
CA PHE A 48 -1.69 7.41 -1.06
C PHE A 48 -0.94 6.06 -1.08
N TYR A 49 -1.57 5.00 -0.58
CA TYR A 49 -0.96 3.67 -0.56
C TYR A 49 -0.73 3.12 -1.97
N LEU A 50 -1.69 3.31 -2.87
CA LEU A 50 -1.59 2.83 -4.24
C LEU A 50 -0.46 3.53 -5.02
N THR A 51 -0.26 4.83 -4.80
CA THR A 51 0.89 5.57 -5.35
C THR A 51 2.22 5.02 -4.84
N HIS A 52 2.32 4.73 -3.53
CA HIS A 52 3.54 4.12 -2.99
C HIS A 52 3.81 2.73 -3.57
N ALA A 53 2.80 1.87 -3.70
CA ALA A 53 2.95 0.58 -4.36
C ALA A 53 3.47 0.74 -5.79
N TYR A 54 2.92 1.71 -6.54
CA TYR A 54 3.33 1.98 -7.92
C TYR A 54 4.77 2.48 -8.03
N VAL A 55 5.19 3.42 -7.18
CA VAL A 55 6.57 3.93 -7.16
C VAL A 55 7.56 2.80 -6.90
N PHE A 56 7.34 1.96 -5.88
CA PHE A 56 8.23 0.84 -5.62
C PHE A 56 8.26 -0.17 -6.78
N ALA A 57 7.14 -0.38 -7.46
CA ALA A 57 7.10 -1.24 -8.64
C ALA A 57 7.91 -0.65 -9.80
N LEU A 58 7.86 0.65 -10.03
CA LEU A 58 8.71 1.32 -11.03
C LEU A 58 10.20 1.21 -10.67
N GLU A 59 10.56 1.51 -9.42
CA GLU A 59 11.95 1.45 -8.95
C GLU A 59 12.54 0.03 -9.05
N ALA A 60 11.73 -0.99 -8.83
CA ALA A 60 12.13 -2.39 -8.92
C ALA A 60 12.06 -2.96 -10.35
N GLY A 61 11.51 -2.22 -11.32
CA GLY A 61 11.21 -2.75 -12.67
C GLY A 61 10.18 -3.88 -12.64
N ALA A 62 9.27 -3.86 -11.66
CA ALA A 62 8.34 -4.93 -11.38
C ALA A 62 7.12 -4.89 -12.33
N PRO A 63 6.62 -6.04 -12.80
CA PRO A 63 5.48 -6.11 -13.72
C PRO A 63 4.18 -5.56 -13.12
N GLU A 64 4.05 -5.51 -11.79
CA GLU A 64 2.92 -4.95 -11.06
C GLU A 64 2.68 -3.48 -11.39
N ALA A 65 3.70 -2.74 -11.84
CA ALA A 65 3.60 -1.32 -12.17
C ALA A 65 2.46 -1.04 -13.17
N ALA A 66 2.28 -1.91 -14.18
CA ALA A 66 1.23 -1.72 -15.19
C ALA A 66 -0.18 -1.84 -14.60
N ALA A 67 -0.39 -2.81 -13.70
CA ALA A 67 -1.68 -3.01 -13.05
C ALA A 67 -1.98 -1.90 -12.04
N LEU A 68 -0.98 -1.47 -11.27
CA LEU A 68 -1.11 -0.40 -10.28
C LEU A 68 -1.40 0.95 -10.96
N HIS A 69 -0.74 1.24 -12.08
CA HIS A 69 -1.01 2.41 -12.90
C HIS A 69 -2.44 2.42 -13.45
N ALA A 70 -2.90 1.29 -14.01
CA ALA A 70 -4.27 1.19 -14.51
C ALA A 70 -5.33 1.44 -13.43
N ARG A 71 -5.04 1.06 -12.17
CA ARG A 71 -5.90 1.33 -11.03
C ARG A 71 -5.91 2.81 -10.64
N LEU A 72 -4.74 3.45 -10.54
CA LEU A 72 -4.62 4.90 -10.27
C LEU A 72 -5.42 5.71 -11.29
N LYS A 73 -5.35 5.31 -12.57
CA LYS A 73 -6.14 5.88 -13.66
C LYS A 73 -7.64 5.76 -13.43
N ALA A 74 -8.10 4.56 -13.09
CA ALA A 74 -9.51 4.29 -12.88
C ALA A 74 -10.10 5.09 -11.72
N GLU A 75 -9.29 5.37 -10.69
CA GLU A 75 -9.69 6.18 -9.54
C GLU A 75 -9.62 7.70 -9.80
N GLY A 76 -9.17 8.13 -10.98
CA GLY A 76 -8.98 9.55 -11.31
C GLY A 76 -7.83 10.21 -10.53
N ARG A 77 -6.87 9.41 -10.07
CA ARG A 77 -5.74 9.83 -9.22
C ARG A 77 -4.40 9.81 -9.97
N GLU A 78 -4.44 10.20 -11.24
CA GLU A 78 -3.24 10.45 -12.04
C GLU A 78 -3.05 11.96 -12.18
N ALA A 79 -1.84 12.45 -11.86
CA ALA A 79 -1.43 13.83 -12.08
C ALA A 79 -0.99 14.08 -13.53
#